data_AF-A0A935NF74-F1
#
_entry.id   AF-A0A935NF74-F1
#
_cell.length_a   1.000
_cell.length_b   1.000
_cell.length_c   1.000
_cell.angle_alpha   90.00
_cell.angle_beta   90.00
_cell.angle_gamma   90.00
#
_symmetry.space_group_name_H-M   'P 1'
#
loop_
_entity.id
_entity.type
_entity.pdbx_description
1 polymer ?
#
loop_
_entity_poly.entity_id
_entity_poly.type
_entity_poly.pdbx_seq_one_letter_code
_entity_poly.pdbx_strand_id
1 'polypeptide(L)'
;MPILSDDITLRQYQQSVHQWITSTGVRYFNELTNMAILTEEVGEVARIMARLHGEQSFKPNDDTAKAPLQNLADEMADVLFVLTCIANQTGIDLTEAAHRNFAKKTNRDAQRHQLNQKLNPPQLPTPQPPPDNAGALPPPPQQIDF
;
A
#
# COMPACT_ATOMS: atom_id res chain seq x y z
N MET A 1 -19.47 -27.00 -15.07
CA MET A 1 -19.82 -25.61 -14.72
C MET A 1 -18.58 -24.76 -14.94
N PRO A 2 -18.66 -23.62 -15.64
CA PRO A 2 -17.52 -22.71 -15.66
C PRO A 2 -17.32 -22.21 -14.22
N ILE A 3 -16.09 -22.28 -13.73
CA ILE A 3 -15.71 -21.69 -12.45
C ILE A 3 -15.92 -20.19 -12.62
N LEU A 4 -16.95 -19.64 -11.97
CA LEU A 4 -17.09 -18.20 -11.81
C LEU A 4 -15.82 -17.73 -11.10
N SER A 5 -15.11 -16.76 -11.67
CA SER A 5 -13.94 -16.16 -11.03
C SER A 5 -14.30 -15.72 -9.61
N ASP A 6 -13.46 -16.05 -8.62
CA ASP A 6 -13.60 -15.60 -7.23
C ASP A 6 -13.42 -14.06 -7.07
N ASP A 7 -13.14 -13.37 -8.17
CA ASP A 7 -12.95 -11.92 -8.23
C ASP A 7 -14.28 -11.16 -8.12
N ILE A 8 -14.30 -10.13 -7.27
CA ILE A 8 -15.43 -9.22 -7.12
C ILE A 8 -15.16 -7.89 -7.83
N THR A 9 -16.08 -7.46 -8.68
CA THR A 9 -16.05 -6.11 -9.27
C THR A 9 -16.55 -5.06 -8.27
N LEU A 10 -16.16 -3.80 -8.44
CA LEU A 10 -16.66 -2.71 -7.58
C LEU A 10 -18.19 -2.57 -7.63
N ARG A 11 -18.82 -2.77 -8.80
CA ARG A 11 -20.30 -2.77 -8.90
C ARG A 11 -20.92 -3.91 -8.09
N GLN A 12 -20.36 -5.12 -8.17
CA GLN A 12 -20.84 -6.26 -7.38
C GLN A 12 -20.64 -5.98 -5.88
N TYR A 13 -19.49 -5.42 -5.48
CA TYR A 13 -19.24 -5.04 -4.09
C TYR A 13 -20.25 -4.00 -3.58
N GLN A 14 -20.51 -2.93 -4.36
CA GLN A 14 -21.56 -1.95 -4.04
C GLN A 14 -22.93 -2.60 -3.84
N GLN A 15 -23.30 -3.55 -4.69
CA GLN A 15 -24.55 -4.31 -4.59
C GLN A 15 -24.59 -5.20 -3.34
N SER A 16 -23.51 -5.93 -3.05
CA SER A 16 -23.39 -6.78 -1.86
C SER A 16 -23.49 -5.97 -0.58
N VAL A 17 -22.81 -4.83 -0.50
CA VAL A 17 -22.91 -3.90 0.65
C VAL A 17 -24.35 -3.39 0.79
N HIS A 18 -24.98 -2.99 -0.31
CA HIS A 18 -26.36 -2.52 -0.28
C HIS A 18 -27.33 -3.59 0.22
N GLN A 19 -27.20 -4.82 -0.28
CA GLN A 19 -28.01 -5.94 0.15
C GLN A 19 -27.81 -6.21 1.64
N TRP A 20 -26.55 -6.27 2.11
CA TRP A 20 -26.26 -6.49 3.53
C TRP A 20 -26.84 -5.40 4.44
N ILE A 21 -26.72 -4.13 4.06
CA ILE A 21 -27.25 -3.01 4.84
C ILE A 21 -28.78 -3.07 4.93
N THR A 22 -29.46 -3.42 3.83
CA THR A 22 -30.93 -3.46 3.77
C THR A 22 -31.53 -4.74 4.33
N SER A 23 -30.77 -5.84 4.41
CA SER A 23 -31.21 -7.09 5.04
C SER A 23 -30.82 -7.17 6.52
N THR A 24 -29.53 -7.01 6.81
CA THR A 24 -28.92 -7.30 8.11
C THR A 24 -28.68 -6.01 8.89
N GLY A 25 -28.21 -4.96 8.22
CA GLY A 25 -27.94 -3.65 8.83
C GLY A 25 -29.18 -2.80 9.11
N VAL A 26 -30.39 -3.29 8.77
CA VAL A 26 -31.69 -2.59 8.84
C VAL A 26 -31.81 -1.39 7.89
N ARG A 27 -30.86 -0.46 7.96
CA ARG A 27 -30.76 0.72 7.10
C ARG A 27 -29.35 1.31 7.15
N TYR A 28 -29.10 2.15 6.16
CA TYR A 28 -28.01 3.10 6.15
C TYR A 28 -28.05 4.05 7.37
N PHE A 29 -26.89 4.33 7.98
CA PHE A 29 -26.71 5.52 8.82
C PHE A 29 -26.83 6.80 7.99
N ASN A 30 -27.00 7.95 8.64
CA ASN A 30 -26.93 9.22 7.91
C ASN A 30 -25.50 9.47 7.39
N GLU A 31 -25.36 10.34 6.40
CA GLU A 31 -24.11 10.59 5.68
C GLU A 31 -23.01 11.12 6.61
N LEU A 32 -23.36 11.98 7.58
CA LEU A 32 -22.40 12.54 8.53
C LEU A 32 -21.92 11.50 9.55
N THR A 33 -22.79 10.59 9.97
CA THR A 33 -22.40 9.45 10.80
C THR A 33 -21.44 8.55 10.05
N ASN A 34 -21.72 8.21 8.77
CA ASN A 34 -20.76 7.44 7.97
C ASN A 34 -19.45 8.20 7.73
N MET A 35 -19.47 9.53 7.62
CA MET A 35 -18.24 10.33 7.52
C MET A 35 -17.42 10.24 8.82
N ALA A 36 -18.07 10.27 9.98
CA ALA A 36 -17.39 10.10 11.26
C ALA A 36 -16.76 8.71 11.37
N ILE A 37 -17.52 7.65 11.06
CA ILE A 37 -17.03 6.27 11.05
C ILE A 37 -15.88 6.10 10.06
N LEU A 38 -16.01 6.63 8.83
CA LEU A 38 -14.91 6.56 7.85
C LEU A 38 -13.62 7.20 8.39
N THR A 39 -13.74 8.28 9.15
CA THR A 39 -12.57 8.94 9.77
C THR A 39 -11.97 8.08 10.88
N GLU A 40 -12.80 7.39 11.65
CA GLU A 40 -12.39 6.42 12.66
C GLU A 40 -11.59 5.27 12.03
N GLU A 41 -12.13 4.61 11.00
CA GLU A 41 -11.45 3.48 10.33
C GLU A 41 -10.13 3.91 9.66
N VAL A 42 -10.07 5.11 9.09
CA VAL A 42 -8.81 5.66 8.55
C VAL A 42 -7.79 5.90 9.67
N GLY A 43 -8.24 6.27 10.87
CA GLY A 43 -7.41 6.42 12.06
C GLY A 43 -6.81 5.08 12.51
N GLU A 44 -7.60 4.01 12.47
CA GLU A 44 -7.16 2.63 12.74
C GLU A 44 -6.05 2.19 11.76
N VAL A 45 -6.28 2.38 10.44
CA VAL A 45 -5.25 2.14 9.40
C VAL A 45 -3.99 2.94 9.68
N ALA A 46 -4.12 4.25 9.98
CA ALA A 46 -2.98 5.12 10.25
C ALA A 46 -2.17 4.66 11.47
N ARG A 47 -2.86 4.21 12.53
CA ARG A 47 -2.26 3.69 13.76
C ARG A 47 -1.42 2.44 13.49
N ILE A 48 -1.90 1.51 12.67
CA ILE A 48 -1.15 0.29 12.32
C ILE A 48 0.04 0.63 11.41
N MET A 49 -0.17 1.46 10.38
CA MET A 49 0.89 1.91 9.48
C MET A 49 2.04 2.60 10.22
N ALA A 50 1.73 3.47 11.19
CA ALA A 50 2.73 4.17 12.00
C ALA A 50 3.62 3.23 12.82
N ARG A 51 3.11 2.05 13.19
CA ARG A 51 3.84 1.03 13.96
C ARG A 51 4.58 0.02 13.08
N LEU A 52 4.00 -0.32 11.93
CA LEU A 52 4.60 -1.27 10.97
C LEU A 52 5.72 -0.64 10.16
N HIS A 53 5.51 0.59 9.71
CA HIS A 53 6.36 1.24 8.71
C HIS A 53 6.88 2.61 9.17
N GLY A 54 6.40 3.12 10.30
CA GLY A 54 6.90 4.33 10.94
C GLY A 54 7.85 4.04 12.09
N GLU A 55 8.14 5.07 12.89
CA GLU A 55 9.06 5.00 14.02
C GLU A 55 8.36 4.66 15.35
N GLN A 56 7.05 4.43 15.35
CA GLN A 56 6.31 4.06 16.56
C GLN A 56 6.49 2.58 16.89
N SER A 57 6.67 2.26 18.16
CA SER A 57 6.72 0.88 18.63
C SER A 57 5.33 0.35 18.98
N PHE A 58 5.10 -0.95 18.76
CA PHE A 58 3.97 -1.65 19.37
C PHE A 58 4.11 -1.65 20.89
N LYS A 59 2.98 -1.54 21.61
CA LYS A 59 2.99 -1.63 23.07
C LYS A 59 3.26 -3.08 23.51
N PRO A 60 3.88 -3.30 24.68
CA PRO A 60 3.93 -4.63 25.28
C PRO A 60 2.51 -5.19 25.43
N ASN A 61 2.29 -6.43 25.01
CA ASN A 61 0.97 -7.11 25.00
C ASN A 61 -0.08 -6.51 24.05
N ASP A 62 0.33 -5.75 23.04
CA ASP A 62 -0.58 -5.33 21.98
C ASP A 62 -0.91 -6.52 21.07
N ASP A 63 -2.14 -7.02 21.11
CA ASP A 63 -2.59 -8.13 20.25
C ASP A 63 -2.46 -7.78 18.76
N THR A 64 -2.48 -6.50 18.40
CA THR A 64 -2.27 -6.08 17.01
C THR A 64 -0.86 -6.40 16.50
N ALA A 65 0.11 -6.58 17.40
CA ALA A 65 1.48 -6.97 17.07
C ALA A 65 1.61 -8.45 16.65
N LYS A 66 0.61 -9.30 16.95
CA LYS A 66 0.67 -10.74 16.62
C LYS A 66 0.49 -11.00 15.13
N ALA A 67 -0.37 -10.21 14.47
CA ALA A 67 -0.67 -10.34 13.04
C ALA A 67 -0.90 -8.95 12.39
N PRO A 68 0.08 -8.05 12.41
CA PRO A 68 -0.14 -6.64 12.08
C PRO A 68 -0.55 -6.40 10.62
N LEU A 69 -0.11 -7.25 9.68
CA LEU A 69 -0.56 -7.17 8.28
C LEU A 69 -2.01 -7.65 8.10
N GLN A 70 -2.46 -8.63 8.89
CA GLN A 70 -3.86 -9.07 8.86
C GLN A 70 -4.76 -7.97 9.42
N ASN A 71 -4.39 -7.42 10.58
CA ASN A 71 -5.13 -6.31 11.17
C ASN A 71 -5.18 -5.12 10.19
N LEU A 72 -4.07 -4.78 9.54
CA LEU A 72 -4.06 -3.74 8.51
C LEU A 72 -5.03 -4.04 7.36
N ALA A 73 -5.11 -5.29 6.90
CA ALA A 73 -6.03 -5.69 5.86
C ALA A 73 -7.50 -5.56 6.30
N ASP A 74 -7.80 -5.91 7.55
CA ASP A 74 -9.14 -5.78 8.13
C ASP A 74 -9.56 -4.30 8.22
N GLU A 75 -8.70 -3.43 8.76
CA GLU A 75 -9.00 -1.98 8.82
C GLU A 75 -9.13 -1.35 7.42
N MET A 76 -8.35 -1.81 6.43
CA MET A 76 -8.51 -1.38 5.04
C MET A 76 -9.86 -1.82 4.45
N ALA A 77 -10.35 -2.99 4.84
CA ALA A 77 -11.66 -3.49 4.44
C ALA A 77 -12.79 -2.67 5.07
N ASP A 78 -12.65 -2.27 6.34
CA ASP A 78 -13.62 -1.41 7.03
C ASP A 78 -13.69 -0.01 6.40
N VAL A 79 -12.54 0.59 6.06
CA VAL A 79 -12.48 1.82 5.26
C VAL A 79 -13.23 1.67 3.94
N LEU A 80 -12.99 0.57 3.20
CA LEU A 80 -13.64 0.32 1.92
C LEU A 80 -15.16 0.14 2.08
N PHE A 81 -15.60 -0.55 3.15
CA PHE A 81 -17.01 -0.80 3.44
C PHE A 81 -17.76 0.51 3.70
N VAL A 82 -17.23 1.37 4.56
CA VAL A 82 -17.88 2.64 4.93
C VAL A 82 -17.85 3.63 3.76
N LEU A 83 -16.75 3.68 3.01
CA LEU A 83 -16.69 4.45 1.76
C LEU A 83 -17.77 3.99 0.76
N THR A 84 -17.98 2.68 0.66
CA THR A 84 -19.01 2.09 -0.19
C THR A 84 -20.42 2.43 0.28
N CYS A 85 -20.64 2.46 1.60
CA CYS A 85 -21.90 2.95 2.17
C CYS A 85 -22.20 4.39 1.73
N ILE A 86 -21.22 5.29 1.84
CA ILE A 86 -21.37 6.70 1.43
C ILE A 86 -21.65 6.80 -0.08
N ALA A 87 -20.91 6.04 -0.90
CA ALA A 87 -21.11 6.04 -2.34
C ALA A 87 -22.53 5.58 -2.72
N ASN A 88 -23.01 4.50 -2.11
CA ASN A 88 -24.36 4.00 -2.33
C ASN A 88 -25.44 5.01 -1.91
N GLN A 89 -25.28 5.67 -0.76
CA GLN A 89 -26.21 6.68 -0.27
C GLN A 89 -26.30 7.91 -1.17
N THR A 90 -25.17 8.31 -1.75
CA THR A 90 -25.04 9.52 -2.56
C THR A 90 -25.23 9.27 -4.06
N GLY A 91 -25.53 8.02 -4.46
CA GLY A 91 -25.71 7.64 -5.86
C GLY A 91 -24.42 7.66 -6.70
N ILE A 92 -23.26 7.54 -6.05
CA ILE A 92 -21.97 7.49 -6.71
C ILE A 92 -21.67 6.06 -7.17
N ASP A 93 -21.38 5.92 -8.47
CA ASP A 93 -20.84 4.69 -9.04
C ASP A 93 -19.31 4.67 -8.84
N LEU A 94 -18.82 3.76 -7.98
CA LEU A 94 -17.40 3.64 -7.66
C LEU A 94 -16.59 3.13 -8.85
N THR A 95 -17.18 2.34 -9.74
CA THR A 95 -16.48 1.85 -10.94
C THR A 95 -16.20 3.00 -11.89
N GLU A 96 -17.22 3.81 -12.18
CA GLU A 96 -17.04 5.01 -13.02
C GLU A 96 -16.16 6.06 -12.35
N ALA A 97 -16.26 6.23 -11.04
CA ALA A 97 -15.39 7.12 -10.28
C ALA A 97 -13.92 6.67 -10.35
N ALA A 98 -13.65 5.37 -10.18
CA ALA A 98 -12.32 4.80 -10.29
C ALA A 98 -11.75 4.97 -11.71
N HIS A 99 -12.51 4.61 -12.75
CA HIS A 99 -12.07 4.79 -14.14
C HIS A 99 -11.70 6.24 -14.47
N ARG A 100 -12.56 7.20 -14.07
CA ARG A 100 -12.27 8.63 -14.26
C ARG A 100 -11.05 9.09 -13.46
N ASN A 101 -10.88 8.60 -12.23
CA ASN A 101 -9.73 8.93 -11.40
C ASN A 101 -8.41 8.45 -12.01
N PHE A 102 -8.38 7.20 -12.49
CA PHE A 102 -7.22 6.63 -13.18
C PHE A 102 -6.90 7.39 -14.46
N ALA A 103 -7.89 7.63 -15.33
CA ALA A 103 -7.67 8.40 -16.56
C ALA A 103 -7.10 9.80 -16.28
N LYS A 104 -7.62 10.48 -15.24
CA LYS A 104 -7.12 11.80 -14.83
C LYS A 104 -5.68 11.75 -14.32
N LYS A 105 -5.32 10.76 -13.50
CA LYS A 105 -3.93 10.57 -13.01
C LYS A 105 -2.99 10.25 -14.17
N THR A 106 -3.36 9.32 -15.06
CA THR A 106 -2.56 8.96 -16.24
C THR A 106 -2.29 10.18 -17.12
N ASN A 107 -3.32 10.97 -17.44
CA ASN A 107 -3.16 12.16 -18.28
C ASN A 107 -2.36 13.28 -17.61
N ARG A 108 -2.45 13.43 -16.28
CA ARG A 108 -1.74 14.47 -15.53
C ARG A 108 -0.28 14.10 -15.24
N ASP A 109 -0.01 12.83 -14.98
CA ASP A 109 1.25 12.38 -14.37
C ASP A 109 2.19 11.65 -15.33
N ALA A 110 1.78 11.42 -16.59
CA ALA A 110 2.60 10.78 -17.62
C ALA A 110 4.02 11.37 -17.75
N GLN A 111 4.20 12.67 -17.48
CA GLN A 111 5.52 13.32 -17.56
C GLN A 111 6.13 13.66 -16.19
N ARG A 112 5.34 13.80 -15.12
CA ARG A 112 5.79 14.41 -13.86
C ARG A 112 6.53 13.46 -12.93
N HIS A 113 6.13 12.19 -12.87
CA HIS A 113 6.77 11.20 -12.00
C HIS A 113 7.98 10.53 -12.65
N GLN A 114 7.96 10.29 -13.96
CA GLN A 114 9.09 9.72 -14.70
C GLN A 114 10.35 10.60 -14.63
N LEU A 115 10.18 11.92 -14.48
CA LEU A 115 11.26 12.89 -14.39
C LEU A 115 11.64 13.25 -12.94
N ASN A 116 10.93 12.73 -11.93
CA ASN A 116 11.21 13.07 -10.54
C ASN A 116 12.34 12.19 -9.98
N GLN A 117 13.54 12.75 -9.90
CA GLN A 117 14.74 12.07 -9.39
C GLN A 117 14.57 11.55 -7.95
N LYS A 118 13.69 12.14 -7.13
CA LYS A 118 13.40 11.67 -5.76
C LYS A 118 12.65 10.33 -5.72
N LEU A 119 12.06 9.92 -6.84
CA LEU A 119 11.34 8.66 -6.99
C LEU A 119 12.18 7.58 -7.70
N ASN A 120 13.39 7.91 -8.15
CA ASN A 120 14.34 6.92 -8.62
C ASN A 120 15.00 6.25 -7.41
N PRO A 121 15.17 4.91 -7.42
CA PRO A 121 15.88 4.24 -6.35
C PRO A 121 17.30 4.81 -6.24
N PRO A 122 17.85 4.92 -5.01
CA PRO A 122 19.24 5.34 -4.85
C PRO A 122 20.12 4.43 -5.70
N GLN A 123 20.95 5.02 -6.56
CA GLN A 123 21.97 4.27 -7.28
C GLN A 123 22.86 3.62 -6.22
N LEU A 124 22.77 2.29 -6.09
CA LEU A 124 23.77 1.53 -5.36
C LEU A 124 25.13 1.91 -5.95
N PRO A 125 26.13 2.26 -5.13
CA PRO A 125 27.44 2.58 -5.66
C PRO A 125 27.91 1.41 -6.52
N THR A 126 28.18 1.68 -7.80
CA THR A 126 28.81 0.71 -8.70
C THR A 126 30.04 0.15 -7.99
N PRO A 127 30.24 -1.18 -7.91
CA PRO A 127 31.44 -1.75 -7.35
C PRO A 127 32.64 -1.09 -8.02
N GLN A 128 33.46 -0.38 -7.25
CA GLN A 128 34.72 0.11 -7.79
C GLN A 128 35.55 -1.11 -8.21
N PRO A 129 36.19 -1.07 -9.39
CA PRO A 129 37.15 -2.11 -9.75
C PRO A 129 38.17 -2.22 -8.60
N PRO A 130 38.60 -3.44 -8.25
CA PRO A 130 39.62 -3.61 -7.22
C PRO A 130 40.81 -2.69 -7.55
N PRO A 131 41.42 -2.04 -6.54
CA PRO A 131 42.58 -1.20 -6.80
C PRO A 131 43.64 -2.03 -7.51
N ASP A 132 44.23 -1.46 -8.56
CA ASP A 132 45.41 -2.01 -9.25
C ASP A 132 46.57 -2.08 -8.25
N ASN A 133 46.58 -3.12 -7.42
CA ASN A 133 47.80 -3.56 -6.75
C ASN A 133 48.63 -4.28 -7.80
N ALA A 134 49.26 -3.50 -8.68
CA ALA A 134 50.49 -3.88 -9.35
C ALA A 134 51.59 -3.97 -8.26
N GLY A 135 51.49 -5.01 -7.43
CA GLY A 135 52.58 -5.43 -6.56
C GLY A 135 53.74 -5.80 -7.46
N ALA A 136 54.78 -4.97 -7.46
CA ALA A 136 56.04 -5.32 -8.10
C ALA A 136 56.48 -6.69 -7.57
N LEU A 137 56.77 -7.61 -8.50
CA LEU A 137 57.39 -8.90 -8.17
C LEU A 137 58.66 -8.63 -7.34
N PRO A 138 58.90 -9.36 -6.24
CA PRO A 138 60.12 -9.20 -5.48
C PRO A 138 61.33 -9.52 -6.37
N PRO A 139 62.46 -8.79 -6.21
CA PRO A 139 63.65 -9.04 -7.00
C PRO A 139 64.19 -10.46 -6.75
N PRO A 140 64.80 -11.11 -7.75
CA PRO A 140 65.35 -12.45 -7.60
C PRO A 140 66.49 -12.45 -6.56
N PRO A 141 66.68 -13.56 -5.82
CA PRO A 141 67.71 -13.65 -4.79
C PRO A 141 69.11 -13.49 -5.37
N GLN A 142 69.92 -12.64 -4.73
CA GLN A 142 71.33 -12.46 -5.09
C GLN A 142 72.11 -13.73 -4.75
N GLN A 143 72.85 -14.22 -5.74
CA GLN A 143 73.73 -15.37 -5.63
C GLN A 143 74.89 -15.01 -4.69
N ILE A 144 75.00 -15.71 -3.56
CA ILE A 144 76.10 -15.55 -2.61
C ILE A 144 77.29 -16.33 -3.17
N ASP A 145 78.30 -15.62 -3.65
CA ASP A 145 79.63 -16.21 -3.87
C ASP A 145 80.37 -16.30 -2.53
N PHE A 146 80.99 -17.46 -2.28
CA PHE A 146 81.68 -17.83 -1.04
C PHE A 146 82.90 -16.95 -0.71
#